data_AF-A0A1C6L0B6-F1
#
_entry.id   AF-A0A1C6L0B6-F1
#
_cell.length_a   1.000
_cell.length_b   1.000
_cell.length_c   1.000
_cell.angle_alpha   90.00
_cell.angle_beta   90.00
_cell.angle_gamma   90.00
#
_symmetry.space_group_name_H-M   'P 1'
#
loop_
_entity.id
_entity.type
_entity.pdbx_description
1 polymer ?
#
loop_
_entity_poly.entity_id
_entity_poly.type
_entity_poly.pdbx_seq_one_letter_code
_entity_poly.pdbx_strand_id
1 'polypeptide(L)' 'MKGKHPAGLIVETADTVLVTAAVAMEIPMVHKVEPEFFSEIKDGDFVHMDATNGVITVKS' A
#
# COMPACT_ATOMS: atom_id res chain seq x y z
N MET A 1 -1.18 12.55 18.25
CA MET A 1 0.01 12.47 17.38
C MET A 1 -0.47 12.22 15.95
N LYS A 2 -0.58 13.27 15.12
CA LYS A 2 -0.83 13.11 13.68
C LYS A 2 0.52 12.89 12.99
N GLY A 3 0.63 11.93 12.07
CA GLY A 3 1.75 11.87 11.11
C GLY A 3 2.84 10.81 11.32
N LYS A 4 2.56 9.69 12.01
CA LYS A 4 3.48 8.51 12.02
C LYS A 4 2.88 7.24 11.41
N HIS A 5 1.60 7.26 11.06
CA HIS A 5 0.98 6.15 10.36
C HIS A 5 1.26 6.29 8.85
N PRO A 6 1.37 5.18 8.13
CA PRO A 6 1.57 5.21 6.68
C PRO A 6 0.37 5.88 5.99
N ALA A 7 0.63 6.47 4.83
CA ALA A 7 -0.40 7.03 3.96
C ALA A 7 -1.20 5.95 3.23
N GLY A 8 -0.64 4.74 3.11
CA GLY A 8 -1.25 3.60 2.46
C GLY A 8 -0.42 2.35 2.67
N LEU A 9 -1.04 1.19 2.46
CA LEU A 9 -0.41 -0.12 2.59
C LEU A 9 -0.48 -0.84 1.25
N ILE A 10 0.68 -1.29 0.76
CA ILE A 10 0.78 -2.16 -0.39
C ILE A 10 1.37 -3.47 0.11
N VAL A 11 0.63 -4.58 -0.04
CA VAL A 11 1.06 -5.89 0.44
C VAL A 11 0.92 -6.95 -0.64
N GLU A 12 1.84 -7.91 -0.67
CA GLU A 12 1.76 -9.05 -1.57
C GLU A 12 0.57 -9.94 -1.18
N THR A 13 0.56 -10.39 0.07
CA THR A 13 -0.52 -11.20 0.66
C THR A 13 -1.13 -10.46 1.85
N ALA A 14 -2.45 -10.28 1.82
CA ALA A 14 -3.19 -9.67 2.91
C ALA A 14 -3.71 -10.75 3.86
N ASP A 15 -3.45 -10.59 5.16
CA ASP A 15 -4.11 -11.38 6.21
C ASP A 15 -5.36 -10.64 6.72
N THR A 16 -6.32 -11.38 7.29
CA THR A 16 -7.59 -10.80 7.76
C THR A 16 -7.38 -9.80 8.89
N VAL A 17 -6.37 -9.99 9.75
CA VAL A 17 -6.09 -9.09 10.88
C VAL A 17 -5.60 -7.74 10.37
N LEU A 18 -4.68 -7.74 9.42
CA LEU A 18 -4.13 -6.57 8.75
C LEU A 18 -5.21 -5.83 7.98
N VAL A 19 -6.08 -6.54 7.25
CA VAL A 19 -7.23 -5.92 6.56
C VAL A 19 -8.14 -5.24 7.58
N THR A 20 -8.48 -5.90 8.69
CA THR A 20 -9.33 -5.29 9.73
C THR A 20 -8.67 -4.08 10.38
N ALA A 21 -7.36 -4.13 10.63
CA ALA A 21 -6.60 -3.02 11.17
C ALA A 21 -6.54 -1.84 10.20
N ALA A 22 -6.27 -2.09 8.92
CA ALA A 22 -6.24 -1.06 7.89
C ALA A 22 -7.60 -0.35 7.77
N VAL A 23 -8.70 -1.10 7.76
CA VAL A 23 -10.06 -0.55 7.76
C VAL A 23 -10.33 0.28 9.02
N ALA A 24 -10.00 -0.25 10.20
CA ALA A 24 -10.22 0.44 11.47
C ALA A 24 -9.40 1.74 11.60
N MET A 25 -8.23 1.78 10.97
CA MET A 25 -7.35 2.95 10.94
C MET A 25 -7.63 3.88 9.74
N GLU A 26 -8.61 3.54 8.90
CA GLU A 26 -8.93 4.26 7.66
C GLU A 26 -7.72 4.41 6.72
N ILE A 27 -6.83 3.42 6.71
CA ILE A 27 -5.64 3.39 5.87
C ILE A 27 -5.98 2.66 4.57
N PRO A 28 -5.83 3.31 3.40
CA PRO A 28 -6.07 2.66 2.12
C PRO A 28 -5.06 1.53 1.91
N MET A 29 -5.54 0.40 1.39
CA MET A 29 -4.77 -0.82 1.25
C MET A 29 -4.96 -1.43 -0.14
N VAL A 30 -3.87 -1.79 -0.81
CA VAL A 30 -3.88 -2.57 -2.05
C VAL A 30 -3.15 -3.88 -1.80
N HIS A 31 -3.71 -4.97 -2.30
CA HIS A 31 -3.16 -6.32 -2.15
C HIS A 31 -3.13 -7.07 -3.49
N LYS A 32 -2.39 -8.20 -3.56
CA LYS A 32 -2.14 -8.98 -4.80
C LYS A 32 -1.37 -8.19 -5.86
N VAL A 33 -0.34 -7.48 -5.43
CA VAL A 33 0.60 -6.83 -6.35
C VAL A 33 1.62 -7.87 -6.82
N GLU A 34 1.99 -7.80 -8.10
CA GLU A 34 3.00 -8.68 -8.70
C GLU A 34 4.34 -8.58 -7.94
N PRO A 35 5.02 -9.70 -7.66
CA PRO A 35 6.29 -9.70 -6.91
C PRO A 35 7.38 -8.79 -7.51
N GLU A 36 7.38 -8.63 -8.83
CA GLU A 36 8.31 -7.77 -9.58
C GLU A 36 8.23 -6.32 -9.10
N PHE A 37 7.04 -5.83 -8.72
CA PHE A 37 6.86 -4.48 -8.18
C PHE A 37 7.75 -4.22 -6.96
N PHE A 38 7.82 -5.19 -6.04
CA PHE A 38 8.60 -5.08 -4.81
C PHE A 38 10.11 -5.14 -5.08
N SER A 39 10.52 -5.67 -6.24
CA SER A 39 11.92 -5.69 -6.67
C SER A 39 12.34 -4.39 -7.38
N GLU A 40 11.38 -3.71 -8.02
CA GLU A 40 11.62 -2.47 -8.76
C GLU A 40 11.58 -1.22 -7.87
N ILE A 41 10.71 -1.21 -6.84
CA ILE A 41 10.52 -0.06 -5.94
C ILE A 41 11.73 0.16 -5.02
N LYS A 42 12.10 1.42 -4.81
CA LYS A 42 13.21 1.83 -3.94
C LYS A 42 12.81 2.92 -2.96
N ASP A 43 13.56 3.00 -1.87
CA ASP A 43 13.42 4.10 -0.91
C ASP A 43 13.69 5.44 -1.60
N GLY A 44 12.72 6.35 -1.53
CA GLY A 44 12.76 7.65 -2.20
C GLY A 44 11.83 7.79 -3.40
N ASP A 45 11.30 6.69 -3.92
CA ASP A 45 10.34 6.72 -5.03
C ASP A 45 8.97 7.27 -4.59
N PHE A 46 8.31 7.98 -5.51
CA PHE A 46 6.95 8.47 -5.28
C PHE A 46 5.94 7.49 -5.85
N VAL A 47 5.23 6.80 -4.95
CA VAL A 47 4.16 5.88 -5.34
C VAL A 47 2.80 6.57 -5.26
N HIS A 48 2.08 6.58 -6.37
CA HIS A 48 0.67 6.91 -6.39
C HIS A 48 -0.16 5.64 -6.29
N MET A 49 -1.06 5.59 -5.31
CA MET A 49 -1.88 4.43 -5.03
C MET A 49 -3.36 4.81 -5.11
N ASP A 50 -4.08 4.15 -6.01
CA ASP A 50 -5.53 4.19 -6.12
C ASP A 50 -6.11 2.87 -5.59
N ALA A 51 -6.47 2.86 -4.31
CA ALA A 51 -7.09 1.70 -3.67
C ALA A 51 -8.54 1.44 -4.12
N THR A 52 -9.19 2.41 -4.79
CA THR A 52 -10.56 2.23 -5.29
C THR A 52 -10.57 1.40 -6.57
N ASN A 53 -9.64 1.70 -7.47
CA ASN A 53 -9.50 0.98 -8.74
C ASN A 53 -8.45 -0.15 -8.70
N GLY A 54 -7.72 -0.29 -7.59
CA GLY A 54 -6.66 -1.29 -7.43
C GLY A 54 -5.44 -1.01 -8.31
N VAL A 55 -5.15 0.27 -8.57
CA VAL A 55 -4.07 0.69 -9.47
C VAL A 55 -2.93 1.31 -8.66
N ILE A 56 -1.70 0.90 -8.96
CA ILE A 56 -0.49 1.49 -8.39
C ILE A 56 0.35 2.06 -9.54
N THR A 57 0.90 3.26 -9.35
CA THR A 57 1.78 3.90 -10.31
C THR A 57 3.03 4.40 -9.59
N VAL A 58 4.19 3.90 -10.01
CA VAL A 58 5.48 4.37 -9.48
C VAL A 58 5.97 5.53 -10.33
N LYS A 59 6.40 6.60 -9.66
CA LYS A 59 7.11 7.72 -10.26
C LYS A 59 8.50 7.78 -9.61
N SER A 60 9.51 7.40 -10.40
CA SER A 60 10.92 7.60 -10.11
C SER A 60 11.35 9.04 -10.35
#